data_AF-A0A094WG28-F1
#
_entry.id   AF-A0A094WG28-F1
#
_cell.length_a   1.000
_cell.length_b   1.000
_cell.length_c   1.000
_cell.angle_alpha   90.00
_cell.angle_beta   90.00
_cell.angle_gamma   90.00
#
_symmetry.space_group_name_H-M   'P 1'
#
loop_
_entity.id
_entity.type
_entity.pdbx_description
1 polymer ?
#
loop_
_entity_poly.entity_id
_entity_poly.type
_entity_poly.pdbx_seq_one_letter_code
_entity_poly.pdbx_strand_id
1 'polypeptide(L)' 'MIFRQYLHSEPIAASYFFGCGGQSTGAIVDPLLEDVDFYIEESKRLGMEISYIFDTRSIE' A
#
# COMPACT_ATOMS: atom_id res chain seq x y z
N MET A 1 11.12 -9.17 5.28
CA MET A 1 10.40 -7.89 5.30
C MET A 1 10.43 -7.33 3.88
N ILE A 2 9.28 -6.97 3.33
CA ILE A 2 9.15 -6.23 2.07
C ILE A 2 8.76 -4.79 2.42
N PHE A 3 9.37 -3.82 1.75
CA PHE A 3 9.03 -2.41 1.84
C PHE A 3 9.03 -1.80 0.44
N ARG A 4 7.95 -1.10 0.08
CA ARG A 4 7.84 -0.32 -1.16
C ARG A 4 7.28 1.06 -0.86
N GLN A 5 7.84 2.05 -1.53
CA GLN A 5 7.33 3.41 -1.55
C GLN A 5 6.69 3.67 -2.91
N TYR A 6 5.53 4.29 -2.88
CA TYR A 6 4.86 4.82 -4.06
C TYR A 6 4.74 6.34 -3.89
N LEU A 7 5.25 7.07 -4.87
CA LEU A 7 5.24 8.53 -4.87
C LEU A 7 4.23 9.00 -5.89
N HIS A 8 3.31 9.85 -5.44
CA HIS A 8 2.23 10.40 -6.23
C HIS A 8 2.51 11.86 -6.50
N SER A 9 2.27 12.28 -7.74
CA SER A 9 2.52 13.66 -8.17
C SER A 9 1.25 14.52 -8.15
N GLU A 10 0.08 13.90 -8.25
CA GLU A 10 -1.23 14.55 -8.21
C GLU A 10 -2.26 13.60 -7.59
N PRO A 11 -2.69 13.82 -6.33
CA PRO A 11 -2.13 14.79 -5.38
C PRO A 11 -0.67 14.48 -5.02
N ILE A 12 0.07 15.47 -4.52
CA ILE A 12 1.41 15.23 -3.96
C ILE A 12 1.24 14.42 -2.67
N ALA A 13 1.52 13.12 -2.76
CA ALA A 13 1.37 12.18 -1.66
C ALA A 13 2.43 11.08 -1.74
N ALA A 14 2.57 10.34 -0.65
CA ALA A 14 3.35 9.12 -0.61
C ALA A 14 2.54 8.04 0.10
N SER A 15 2.49 6.86 -0.52
CA SER A 15 1.90 5.67 0.10
C SER A 15 2.94 4.57 0.17
N TYR A 16 2.71 3.60 1.06
CA TYR A 16 3.71 2.58 1.38
C TYR A 16 3.10 1.19 1.47
N PHE A 17 3.83 0.19 0.96
CA PHE A 17 3.55 -1.22 1.21
C PHE A 17 4.60 -1.78 2.18
N PHE A 18 4.16 -2.43 3.25
CA PHE A 18 5.02 -3.23 4.14
C PHE A 18 4.46 -4.64 4.27
N GLY A 19 5.34 -5.63 4.21
CA GLY A 19 4.92 -7.03 4.17
C GLY A 19 5.87 -8.02 4.83
N CYS A 20 5.27 -9.11 5.30
CA CYS A 20 5.95 -10.28 5.81
C CYS A 20 5.90 -11.41 4.77
N GLY A 21 7.02 -11.60 4.03
CA GLY A 21 7.10 -12.65 3.01
C GLY A 21 6.95 -14.08 3.55
N GLY A 22 7.22 -14.31 4.83
CA GLY A 22 7.02 -15.64 5.45
C GLY A 22 5.55 -15.97 5.74
N GLN A 23 4.67 -14.97 5.74
CA GLN A 23 3.23 -15.13 6.00
C GLN A 23 2.36 -14.73 4.81
N SER A 24 2.98 -14.25 3.72
CA SER A 24 2.28 -13.67 2.56
C SER A 24 1.25 -12.58 2.91
N THR A 25 1.47 -11.87 4.01
CA THR A 25 0.62 -10.76 4.47
C THR A 25 1.35 -9.44 4.29
N GLY A 26 0.60 -8.42 3.87
CA GLY A 26 1.06 -7.05 3.79
C GLY A 26 -0.01 -6.05 4.21
N ALA A 27 0.40 -4.79 4.22
CA ALA A 27 -0.43 -3.66 4.59
C ALA A 27 -0.04 -2.43 3.78
N ILE A 28 -1.04 -1.59 3.51
CA ILE A 28 -0.88 -0.30 2.84
C ILE A 28 -0.99 0.81 3.87
N VAL A 29 -0.08 1.78 3.81
CA VAL A 29 -0.18 3.05 4.54
C VAL A 29 -0.48 4.18 3.56
N ASP A 30 -1.43 5.04 3.93
CA ASP A 30 -1.85 6.26 3.24
C ASP A 30 -2.21 6.03 1.75
N PRO A 31 -3.09 5.07 1.41
CA PRO A 31 -3.48 4.85 0.02
C PRO A 31 -4.25 6.06 -0.54
N LEU A 32 -4.01 6.37 -1.81
CA LEU A 32 -4.93 7.20 -2.60
C LEU A 32 -6.15 6.37 -3.02
N LEU A 33 -7.36 6.91 -2.80
CA LEU A 33 -8.62 6.20 -3.10
C LEU A 33 -8.81 5.96 -4.60
N GLU A 34 -8.29 6.86 -5.43
CA GLU A 34 -8.29 6.75 -6.88
C GLU A 34 -7.39 5.62 -7.42
N ASP A 35 -6.43 5.14 -6.62
CA ASP A 35 -5.40 4.17 -7.03
C ASP A 35 -5.58 2.78 -6.40
N VAL A 36 -6.76 2.44 -5.90
CA VAL A 36 -7.02 1.16 -5.21
C VAL A 36 -6.56 -0.06 -6.05
N ASP A 37 -6.86 -0.06 -7.35
CA ASP A 37 -6.49 -1.15 -8.26
C ASP A 37 -4.97 -1.31 -8.39
N PHE A 38 -4.22 -0.21 -8.36
CA PHE A 38 -2.76 -0.25 -8.40
C PHE A 38 -2.19 -1.01 -7.21
N TYR A 39 -2.70 -0.76 -5.99
CA TYR A 39 -2.22 -1.46 -4.79
C TYR A 39 -2.58 -2.95 -4.81
N ILE A 40 -3.75 -3.30 -5.33
CA ILE A 40 -4.17 -4.70 -5.49
C ILE A 40 -3.25 -5.44 -6.48
N GLU A 41 -2.92 -4.83 -7.61
CA GLU A 41 -2.01 -5.43 -8.58
C GLU A 41 -0.58 -5.55 -8.05
N GLU A 42 -0.08 -4.56 -7.31
CA GLU A 42 1.22 -4.66 -6.65
C GLU A 42 1.23 -5.76 -5.57
N SER A 43 0.16 -5.92 -4.80
CA SER A 43 0.08 -7.01 -3.81
C SER A 43 0.16 -8.38 -4.49
N LYS A 44 -0.54 -8.57 -5.62
CA LYS A 44 -0.46 -9.79 -6.43
C LYS A 44 0.96 -10.03 -6.96
N ARG A 45 1.62 -8.99 -7.48
CA ARG A 45 3.01 -9.06 -7.98
C ARG A 45 4.00 -9.41 -6.87
N LEU A 46 3.76 -8.94 -5.65
CA LEU A 46 4.57 -9.25 -4.47
C LEU A 46 4.23 -10.63 -3.86
N GLY A 47 3.18 -11.29 -4.34
CA GLY A 47 2.68 -12.55 -3.77
C GLY A 47 2.13 -12.39 -2.36
N MET A 48 1.47 -11.26 -2.09
CA MET A 48 1.00 -10.87 -0.76
C MET A 48 -0.47 -10.46 -0.76
N GLU A 49 -1.17 -10.79 0.31
CA GLU A 49 -2.50 -10.30 0.63
C GLU A 49 -2.41 -8.98 1.41
N ILE A 50 -3.17 -7.95 1.00
CA ILE A 50 -3.33 -6.73 1.81
C ILE A 50 -4.35 -7.02 2.90
N SER A 51 -3.88 -7.27 4.13
CA SER A 51 -4.74 -7.58 5.28
C SER A 51 -5.07 -6.34 6.12
N TYR A 52 -4.31 -5.26 5.94
CA TYR A 52 -4.49 -4.03 6.72
C TYR A 52 -4.30 -2.79 5.84
N ILE A 53 -5.07 -1.76 6.15
CA ILE A 53 -4.91 -0.41 5.62
C ILE A 53 -4.77 0.52 6.82
N PHE A 54 -3.74 1.35 6.80
CA PHE A 54 -3.53 2.37 7.81
C PHE A 54 -3.55 3.73 7.16
N ASP A 55 -4.23 4.67 7.80
CA ASP A 55 -4.21 6.07 7.43
C ASP A 55 -3.56 6.84 8.58
N THR A 56 -2.49 7.56 8.29
CA THR A 56 -1.72 8.33 9.26
C THR A 56 -2.39 9.64 9.62
N ARG A 57 -3.31 10.13 8.80
CA ARG A 57 -4.03 11.38 9.03
C ARG A 57 -5.49 11.21 8.61
N SER A 58 -6.44 11.54 9.47
CA SER A 58 -7.84 11.62 9.03
C SER A 58 -7.95 12.65 7.88
N ILE A 59 -8.13 12.16 6.66
CA ILE A 59 -8.40 12.99 5.48
C ILE A 59 -9.88 13.40 5.59
N GLU A 60 -10.14 14.69 5.86
CA GLU A 60 -11.40 15.35 5.46
C GLU A 60 -11.38 15.58 3.94
#